data_AF-A0A921S4W2-F1
#
_entry.id   AF-A0A921S4W2-F1
#
_cell.length_a   1.000
_cell.length_b   1.000
_cell.length_c   1.000
_cell.angle_alpha   90.00
_cell.angle_beta   90.00
_cell.angle_gamma   90.00
#
_symmetry.space_group_name_H-M   'P 1'
#
loop_
_entity.id
_entity.type
_entity.pdbx_description
1 polymer ?
#
loop_
_entity_poly.entity_id
_entity_poly.type
_entity_poly.pdbx_seq_one_letter_code
_entity_poly.pdbx_strand_id
1 'polypeptide(L)'
;MAPKAEKKPAEKKPAAEEKAEKAPAGKKPKAEKRLPASKSSGKEGGEKKGKKKAKKSVETYKIYIFKVLKQVHPDIGISSKAMSIMNSFINDIFEKLAGEAAKLARYNKKPTITSREIQTSVRLVLPGELAKHAVSEGTKAVTKFTSN
;
A
#
# COMPACT_ATOMS: atom_id res chain seq x y z
N MET A 1 -2.86 -53.31 -29.34
CA MET A 1 -2.20 -54.58 -28.93
C MET A 1 -0.92 -54.22 -28.21
N ALA A 2 -0.63 -54.86 -27.07
CA ALA A 2 0.52 -54.58 -26.18
C ALA A 2 1.51 -55.77 -26.23
N PRO A 3 2.65 -55.82 -25.49
CA PRO A 3 3.22 -54.89 -24.49
C PRO A 3 4.63 -54.37 -24.95
N LYS A 4 5.72 -54.17 -24.20
CA LYS A 4 6.13 -54.43 -22.79
C LYS A 4 7.35 -53.56 -22.38
N ALA A 5 7.69 -53.59 -21.09
CA ALA A 5 9.03 -53.62 -20.44
C ALA A 5 10.31 -53.20 -21.21
N GLU A 6 11.37 -52.63 -20.60
CA GLU A 6 11.67 -52.01 -19.28
C GLU A 6 13.21 -51.73 -19.28
N LYS A 7 13.69 -50.65 -18.62
CA LYS A 7 14.97 -50.64 -17.84
C LYS A 7 15.30 -49.29 -17.19
N LYS A 8 15.19 -49.24 -15.87
CA LYS A 8 16.16 -48.58 -14.96
C LYS A 8 17.24 -49.63 -14.60
N PRO A 9 18.49 -49.26 -14.28
CA PRO A 9 18.86 -48.62 -12.99
C PRO A 9 19.93 -47.50 -13.19
N ALA A 10 20.63 -46.92 -12.21
CA ALA A 10 20.75 -47.16 -10.77
C ALA A 10 21.00 -45.83 -10.00
N GLU A 11 20.96 -45.86 -8.66
CA GLU A 11 21.36 -44.76 -7.78
C GLU A 11 22.88 -44.62 -7.64
N LYS A 12 23.37 -43.43 -7.24
CA LYS A 12 24.65 -43.30 -6.51
C LYS A 12 24.82 -42.00 -5.71
N LYS A 13 24.67 -42.12 -4.40
CA LYS A 13 25.22 -41.33 -3.26
C LYS A 13 25.24 -42.30 -2.05
N PRO A 14 25.98 -42.06 -0.94
CA PRO A 14 26.77 -40.87 -0.59
C PRO A 14 28.24 -41.16 -0.17
N ALA A 15 29.01 -40.08 0.04
CA ALA A 15 30.14 -39.95 0.99
C ALA A 15 30.34 -38.42 1.24
N ALA A 16 30.57 -37.84 2.42
CA ALA A 16 30.77 -38.29 3.81
C ALA A 16 32.21 -38.57 4.31
N GLU A 17 32.95 -37.50 4.59
CA GLU A 17 33.95 -37.32 5.67
C GLU A 17 33.79 -35.87 6.17
N GLU A 18 33.45 -35.62 7.43
CA GLU A 18 34.35 -35.37 8.60
C GLU A 18 35.26 -34.13 8.40
N LYS A 19 35.03 -33.00 9.10
CA LYS A 19 35.05 -32.68 10.55
C LYS A 19 36.38 -32.05 10.97
N ALA A 20 36.31 -30.86 11.53
CA ALA A 20 37.25 -30.35 12.53
C ALA A 20 36.46 -29.49 13.53
N GLU A 21 36.74 -29.65 14.82
CA GLU A 21 35.88 -29.21 15.91
C GLU A 21 36.68 -28.53 17.02
N LYS A 22 36.27 -27.31 17.43
CA LYS A 22 36.26 -26.91 18.85
C LYS A 22 35.52 -25.59 19.10
N ALA A 23 34.97 -25.48 20.31
CA ALA A 23 34.18 -24.34 20.79
C ALA A 23 34.72 -23.82 22.17
N PRO A 24 33.94 -23.34 23.16
CA PRO A 24 33.99 -21.90 23.46
C PRO A 24 34.21 -21.50 24.95
N ALA A 25 34.82 -20.33 25.18
CA ALA A 25 34.76 -19.54 26.43
C ALA A 25 35.25 -18.08 26.18
N GLY A 26 34.87 -17.05 26.94
CA GLY A 26 33.81 -16.94 27.95
C GLY A 26 33.85 -15.62 28.77
N LYS A 27 32.70 -15.24 29.36
CA LYS A 27 32.50 -14.35 30.53
C LYS A 27 33.11 -12.92 30.57
N LYS A 28 32.24 -11.89 30.58
CA LYS A 28 32.42 -10.62 31.33
C LYS A 28 32.22 -10.89 32.85
N PRO A 29 32.78 -10.12 33.81
CA PRO A 29 32.08 -8.91 34.32
C PRO A 29 32.93 -7.78 35.00
N LYS A 30 32.29 -6.60 35.19
CA LYS A 30 32.59 -5.52 36.17
C LYS A 30 33.94 -4.75 36.08
N ALA A 31 34.17 -3.69 36.88
CA ALA A 31 33.49 -2.37 36.90
C ALA A 31 34.05 -1.38 37.96
N GLU A 32 34.92 -0.45 37.57
CA GLU A 32 35.34 0.77 38.31
C GLU A 32 35.51 1.94 37.30
N LYS A 33 35.20 3.23 37.50
CA LYS A 33 34.91 4.12 38.66
C LYS A 33 36.05 5.10 39.05
N ARG A 34 36.31 6.12 38.22
CA ARG A 34 36.20 7.58 38.57
C ARG A 34 36.74 8.50 37.46
N LEU A 35 35.98 9.59 37.21
CA LEU A 35 36.39 10.99 36.94
C LEU A 35 37.60 11.29 36.04
N PRO A 36 37.43 12.29 35.16
CA PRO A 36 38.21 13.52 35.36
C PRO A 36 37.32 14.76 35.54
N ALA A 37 37.84 15.78 36.23
CA ALA A 37 37.23 17.09 36.34
C ALA A 37 38.22 18.16 35.81
N SER A 38 37.79 18.97 34.86
CA SER A 38 38.45 20.23 34.48
C SER A 38 37.42 21.21 33.90
N LYS A 39 37.77 22.49 33.80
CA LYS A 39 36.86 23.61 33.57
C LYS A 39 36.97 24.24 32.17
N SER A 40 35.96 25.06 31.86
CA SER A 40 35.83 25.93 30.68
C SER A 40 35.53 25.20 29.36
N SER A 41 34.95 25.84 28.35
CA SER A 41 34.56 27.26 28.23
C SER A 41 33.13 27.38 27.67
N GLY A 42 32.50 28.54 27.85
CA GLY A 42 31.11 28.75 27.44
C GLY A 42 30.96 28.95 25.93
N LYS A 43 29.85 28.47 25.37
CA LYS A 43 29.36 28.94 24.07
C LYS A 43 27.84 28.83 24.02
N GLU A 44 27.19 29.87 23.50
CA GLU A 44 25.75 29.86 23.25
C GLU A 44 25.40 28.81 22.19
N GLY A 45 24.31 28.09 22.43
CA GLY A 45 23.92 26.96 21.60
C GLY A 45 22.53 26.46 21.97
N GLY A 46 21.53 27.32 21.80
CA GLY A 46 20.14 26.98 22.13
C GLY A 46 19.68 25.71 21.38
N GLU A 47 19.59 24.60 22.12
CA GLU A 47 19.23 23.30 21.55
C GLU A 47 17.84 23.37 20.92
N LYS A 48 17.80 23.47 19.59
CA LYS A 48 16.58 23.34 18.78
C LYS A 48 16.13 21.88 18.79
N LYS A 49 15.65 21.44 19.96
CA LYS A 49 15.00 20.17 20.30
C LYS A 49 14.30 19.63 19.06
N GLY A 50 14.92 18.64 18.43
CA GLY A 50 14.66 18.30 17.04
C GLY A 50 13.18 18.00 16.79
N LYS A 51 12.44 19.00 16.27
CA LYS A 51 11.08 18.80 15.77
C LYS A 51 11.18 17.83 14.61
N LYS A 52 11.02 16.53 14.90
CA LYS A 52 10.73 15.49 13.92
C LYS A 52 9.60 16.05 13.07
N LYS A 53 9.92 16.48 11.83
CA LYS A 53 8.91 17.00 10.90
C LYS A 53 7.84 15.92 10.82
N ALA A 54 6.64 16.21 11.33
CA ALA A 54 5.53 15.27 11.22
C ALA A 54 5.42 14.93 9.73
N LYS A 55 5.59 13.64 9.38
CA LYS A 55 5.38 13.22 8.00
C LYS A 55 3.96 13.66 7.67
N LYS A 56 3.81 14.57 6.70
CA LYS A 56 2.47 14.84 6.12
C LYS A 56 1.94 13.48 5.70
N SER A 57 0.90 13.01 6.39
CA SER A 57 0.25 11.78 6.02
C SER A 57 -0.42 12.07 4.69
N VAL A 58 0.20 11.60 3.60
CA VAL A 58 -0.47 11.61 2.31
C VAL A 58 -1.56 10.57 2.43
N GLU A 59 -2.80 11.05 2.56
CA GLU A 59 -3.97 10.19 2.56
C GLU A 59 -3.97 9.41 1.25
N THR A 60 -3.99 8.09 1.35
CA THR A 60 -3.83 7.19 0.21
C THR A 60 -4.85 6.07 0.29
N TYR A 61 -5.38 5.67 -0.86
CA TYR A 61 -6.48 4.72 -0.96
C TYR A 61 -6.07 3.26 -0.62
N LYS A 62 -4.82 3.04 -0.19
CA LYS A 62 -4.19 1.73 0.03
C LYS A 62 -5.01 0.80 0.94
N ILE A 63 -5.53 1.32 2.05
CA ILE A 63 -6.35 0.54 2.99
C ILE A 63 -7.67 0.10 2.33
N TYR A 64 -8.31 0.97 1.56
CA TYR A 64 -9.59 0.69 0.89
C TYR A 64 -9.40 -0.29 -0.28
N ILE A 65 -8.36 -0.09 -1.10
CA ILE A 65 -7.98 -1.02 -2.17
C ILE A 65 -7.70 -2.42 -1.61
N PHE A 66 -7.01 -2.54 -0.47
CA PHE A 66 -6.77 -3.84 0.16
C PHE A 66 -8.06 -4.49 0.70
N LYS A 67 -8.97 -3.70 1.28
CA LYS A 67 -10.30 -4.19 1.69
C LYS A 67 -11.10 -4.74 0.50
N VAL A 68 -11.15 -4.00 -0.61
CA VAL A 68 -11.84 -4.44 -1.84
C VAL A 68 -11.16 -5.67 -2.45
N LEU A 69 -9.82 -5.72 -2.48
CA LEU A 69 -9.07 -6.89 -2.94
C LEU A 69 -9.45 -8.15 -2.15
N LYS A 70 -9.52 -8.06 -0.82
CA LYS A 70 -9.91 -9.21 0.03
C LYS A 70 -11.40 -9.57 -0.05
N GLN A 71 -12.25 -8.65 -0.51
CA GLN A 71 -13.66 -8.94 -0.82
C GLN A 71 -13.81 -9.75 -2.12
N VAL A 72 -12.95 -9.55 -3.12
CA VAL A 72 -13.02 -10.29 -4.40
C VAL A 72 -12.11 -11.54 -4.43
N HIS A 73 -10.96 -11.49 -3.77
CA HIS A 73 -9.96 -12.56 -3.74
C HIS A 73 -9.32 -12.67 -2.34
N PRO A 74 -9.91 -13.45 -1.42
CA PRO A 74 -9.44 -13.58 -0.03
C PRO A 74 -7.98 -14.01 0.10
N ASP A 75 -7.47 -14.88 -0.78
CA ASP A 75 -6.13 -15.46 -0.65
C ASP A 75 -5.03 -14.68 -1.39
N ILE A 76 -5.40 -13.81 -2.35
CA ILE A 76 -4.44 -13.10 -3.21
C ILE A 76 -3.83 -11.89 -2.47
N GLY A 77 -2.52 -11.68 -2.65
CA GLY A 77 -1.79 -10.50 -2.18
C GLY A 77 -1.45 -9.53 -3.32
N ILE A 78 -1.22 -8.25 -2.98
CA ILE A 78 -0.80 -7.20 -3.93
C ILE A 78 0.61 -6.69 -3.58
N SER A 79 1.47 -6.55 -4.58
CA SER A 79 2.83 -6.03 -4.39
C SER A 79 2.84 -4.53 -4.12
N SER A 80 3.87 -4.01 -3.45
CA SER A 80 4.02 -2.57 -3.15
C SER A 80 4.03 -1.69 -4.41
N LYS A 81 4.58 -2.18 -5.53
CA LYS A 81 4.57 -1.49 -6.83
C LYS A 81 3.17 -1.45 -7.44
N ALA A 82 2.47 -2.59 -7.50
CA ALA A 82 1.09 -2.64 -7.99
C ALA A 82 0.14 -1.81 -7.10
N MET A 83 0.34 -1.84 -5.79
CA MET A 83 -0.37 -1.01 -4.81
C MET A 83 -0.18 0.49 -5.07
N SER A 84 1.01 0.91 -5.50
CA SER A 84 1.26 2.30 -5.88
C SER A 84 0.54 2.68 -7.18
N ILE A 85 0.55 1.80 -8.19
CA ILE A 85 -0.14 2.00 -9.47
C ILE A 85 -1.66 2.14 -9.25
N MET A 86 -2.26 1.24 -8.46
CA MET A 86 -3.69 1.30 -8.11
C MET A 86 -4.06 2.59 -7.37
N ASN A 87 -3.18 3.10 -6.50
CA ASN A 87 -3.41 4.39 -5.85
C ASN A 87 -3.39 5.55 -6.86
N SER A 88 -2.42 5.57 -7.79
CA SER A 88 -2.37 6.60 -8.85
C SER A 88 -3.58 6.54 -9.78
N PHE A 89 -4.03 5.34 -10.16
CA PHE A 89 -5.22 5.14 -10.99
C PHE A 89 -6.50 5.71 -10.37
N ILE A 90 -6.70 5.53 -9.05
CA ILE A 90 -7.85 6.15 -8.37
C ILE A 90 -7.79 7.69 -8.39
N ASN A 91 -6.59 8.29 -8.28
CA ASN A 91 -6.45 9.75 -8.35
C ASN A 91 -6.70 10.28 -9.76
N ASP A 92 -6.17 9.64 -10.81
CA ASP A 92 -6.44 10.00 -12.22
C ASP A 92 -7.95 9.97 -12.55
N ILE A 93 -8.63 8.87 -12.19
CA ILE A 93 -10.08 8.76 -12.40
C ILE A 93 -10.85 9.77 -11.54
N PHE A 94 -10.44 10.04 -10.31
CA PHE A 94 -11.06 11.05 -9.44
C PHE A 94 -10.92 12.47 -10.02
N GLU A 95 -9.72 12.89 -10.39
CA GLU A 95 -9.45 14.22 -10.97
C GLU A 95 -10.21 14.40 -12.29
N LYS A 96 -10.26 13.37 -13.13
CA LYS A 96 -11.00 13.37 -14.40
C LYS A 96 -12.52 13.50 -14.18
N LEU A 97 -13.10 12.77 -13.22
CA LEU A 97 -14.53 12.88 -12.88
C LEU A 97 -14.89 14.21 -12.21
N ALA A 98 -14.06 14.67 -11.27
CA ALA A 98 -14.26 15.93 -10.56
C ALA A 98 -14.13 17.14 -11.50
N GLY A 99 -13.14 17.13 -12.40
CA GLY A 99 -12.96 18.15 -13.43
C GLY A 99 -14.15 18.26 -14.37
N GLU A 100 -14.69 17.13 -14.84
CA GLU A 100 -15.88 17.14 -15.70
C GLU A 100 -17.15 17.57 -14.93
N ALA A 101 -17.29 17.15 -13.67
CA ALA A 101 -18.43 17.56 -12.82
C ALA A 101 -18.41 19.07 -12.53
N ALA A 102 -17.22 19.65 -12.34
CA ALA A 102 -17.04 21.09 -12.19
C ALA A 102 -17.38 21.87 -13.47
N LYS A 103 -17.06 21.33 -14.67
CA LYS A 103 -17.52 21.93 -15.93
C LYS A 103 -19.05 21.91 -16.04
N LEU A 104 -19.68 20.76 -15.78
CA LEU A 104 -21.15 20.61 -15.84
C LEU A 104 -21.87 21.55 -14.87
N ALA A 105 -21.39 21.69 -13.62
CA ALA A 105 -21.95 22.66 -12.67
C ALA A 105 -21.83 24.11 -13.19
N ARG A 106 -20.69 24.47 -13.79
CA ARG A 106 -20.46 25.82 -14.37
C ARG A 106 -21.33 26.08 -15.60
N TYR A 107 -21.52 25.10 -16.50
CA TYR A 107 -22.47 25.21 -17.61
C TYR A 107 -23.92 25.37 -17.12
N ASN A 108 -24.30 24.64 -16.08
CA ASN A 108 -25.61 24.75 -15.41
C ASN A 108 -25.74 26.03 -14.55
N LYS A 109 -24.71 26.88 -14.49
CA LYS A 109 -24.61 28.10 -13.65
C LYS A 109 -24.86 27.84 -12.15
N LYS A 110 -24.55 26.65 -11.66
CA LYS A 110 -24.70 26.26 -10.25
C LYS A 110 -23.37 26.38 -9.48
N PRO A 111 -23.37 26.90 -8.24
CA PRO A 111 -22.18 26.92 -7.39
C PRO A 111 -21.88 25.56 -6.73
N THR A 112 -22.85 24.63 -6.75
CA THR A 112 -22.77 23.34 -6.05
C THR A 112 -22.78 22.20 -7.06
N ILE A 113 -21.81 21.29 -6.95
CA ILE A 113 -21.81 20.00 -7.65
C ILE A 113 -22.73 19.05 -6.88
N THR A 114 -23.75 18.49 -7.54
CA THR A 114 -24.64 17.48 -6.94
C THR A 114 -24.34 16.08 -7.46
N SER A 115 -24.99 15.06 -6.90
CA SER A 115 -24.96 13.69 -7.42
C SER A 115 -25.36 13.60 -8.90
N ARG A 116 -26.18 14.53 -9.42
CA ARG A 116 -26.60 14.59 -10.83
C ARG A 116 -25.45 14.98 -11.76
N GLU A 117 -24.65 15.96 -11.38
CA GLU A 117 -23.44 16.33 -12.13
C GLU A 117 -22.42 15.18 -12.10
N ILE A 118 -22.18 14.55 -10.94
CA ILE A 118 -21.29 13.38 -10.82
C ILE A 118 -21.77 12.20 -11.70
N GLN A 119 -23.06 11.84 -11.63
CA GLN A 119 -23.65 10.77 -12.44
C GLN A 119 -23.53 11.02 -13.94
N THR A 120 -23.60 12.29 -14.35
CA THR A 120 -23.42 12.70 -15.75
C THR A 120 -21.95 12.61 -16.17
N SER A 121 -21.02 13.08 -15.33
CA SER A 121 -19.57 12.93 -15.56
C SER A 121 -19.14 11.47 -15.71
N VAL A 122 -19.68 10.56 -14.89
CA VAL A 122 -19.40 9.11 -15.01
C VAL A 122 -19.78 8.57 -16.40
N ARG A 123 -20.88 9.06 -17.00
CA ARG A 123 -21.32 8.69 -18.35
C ARG A 123 -20.51 9.33 -19.48
N LEU A 124 -19.81 10.44 -19.21
CA LEU A 124 -18.92 11.09 -20.18
C LEU A 124 -17.48 10.54 -20.11
N VAL A 125 -17.03 10.11 -18.92
CA VAL A 125 -15.64 9.68 -18.66
C VAL A 125 -15.43 8.18 -18.87
N LEU A 126 -16.43 7.34 -18.63
CA LEU A 126 -16.34 5.88 -18.78
C LEU A 126 -17.07 5.40 -20.06
N PRO A 127 -16.51 4.43 -20.80
CA PRO A 127 -17.16 3.90 -21.99
C PRO A 127 -18.26 2.88 -21.68
N GLY A 128 -19.33 2.90 -22.48
CA GLY A 128 -20.28 1.79 -22.64
C GLY A 128 -20.81 1.17 -21.35
N GLU A 129 -20.48 -0.09 -21.12
CA GLU A 129 -20.99 -0.89 -20.00
C GLU A 129 -20.37 -0.50 -18.64
N LEU A 130 -19.12 -0.03 -18.62
CA LEU A 130 -18.48 0.47 -17.39
C LEU A 130 -19.25 1.67 -16.82
N ALA A 131 -19.75 2.56 -17.69
CA ALA A 131 -20.61 3.67 -17.26
C ALA A 131 -21.96 3.19 -16.69
N LYS A 132 -22.56 2.12 -17.26
CA LYS A 132 -23.82 1.54 -16.74
C LYS A 132 -23.62 1.01 -15.33
N HIS A 133 -22.58 0.21 -15.10
CA HIS A 133 -22.31 -0.40 -13.79
C HIS A 133 -21.86 0.65 -12.76
N ALA A 134 -20.96 1.58 -13.12
CA ALA A 134 -20.54 2.65 -12.21
C ALA A 134 -21.71 3.57 -11.78
N VAL A 135 -22.65 3.87 -12.69
CA VAL A 135 -23.88 4.60 -12.34
C VAL A 135 -24.79 3.77 -11.44
N SER A 136 -24.95 2.47 -11.69
CA SER A 136 -25.77 1.59 -10.84
C SER A 136 -25.24 1.52 -9.40
N GLU A 137 -23.95 1.27 -9.21
CA GLU A 137 -23.33 1.24 -7.88
C GLU A 137 -23.37 2.62 -7.19
N GLY A 138 -23.16 3.70 -7.94
CA GLY A 138 -23.30 5.07 -7.44
C GLY A 138 -24.71 5.35 -6.91
N THR A 139 -25.76 4.97 -7.66
CA THR A 139 -27.15 5.13 -7.20
C THR A 139 -27.44 4.27 -5.98
N LYS A 140 -27.04 2.99 -5.95
CA LYS A 140 -27.19 2.11 -4.77
C LYS A 140 -26.56 2.71 -3.52
N ALA A 141 -25.35 3.26 -3.64
CA ALA A 141 -24.64 3.89 -2.54
C ALA A 141 -25.36 5.14 -2.01
N VAL A 142 -25.87 6.00 -2.89
CA VAL A 142 -26.67 7.18 -2.47
C VAL A 142 -27.96 6.75 -1.79
N THR A 143 -28.74 5.84 -2.38
CA THR A 143 -30.00 5.35 -1.78
C THR A 143 -29.76 4.77 -0.39
N LYS A 144 -28.73 3.92 -0.22
CA LYS A 144 -28.37 3.37 1.09
C LYS A 144 -27.98 4.46 2.09
N PHE A 145 -27.23 5.48 1.67
CA PHE A 145 -26.85 6.60 2.54
C PHE A 145 -28.08 7.43 2.98
N THR A 146 -29.07 7.63 2.11
CA THR A 146 -30.31 8.37 2.43
C THR A 146 -31.36 7.57 3.23
N SER A 147 -31.10 6.30 3.54
CA SER A 147 -32.00 5.43 4.32
C SER A 147 -31.49 5.15 5.74
N ASN A 148 -30.47 5.91 6.17
CA ASN A 148 -29.73 5.78 7.43
C ASN A 148 -29.81 7.09 8.22
#